data_AF-A0A924FH12-F1
#
_entry.id   AF-A0A924FH12-F1
#
_cell.length_a   1.000
_cell.length_b   1.000
_cell.length_c   1.000
_cell.angle_alpha   90.00
_cell.angle_beta   90.00
_cell.angle_gamma   90.00
#
_symmetry.space_group_name_H-M   'P 1'
#
loop_
_entity.id
_entity.type
_entity.pdbx_description
1 polymer ?
#
loop_
_entity_poly.entity_id
_entity_poly.type
_entity_poly.pdbx_seq_one_letter_code
_entity_poly.pdbx_strand_id
1 'polypeptide(L)'
;MMLIDQVNASNFKGLVLREFGHALGLINEQLNPNASISWNAVAVYKEYSNVSRAQVYHEILNKYDKVLPFWRPFDFKSVMMFPVDRKLTLDGFESGENNEISDGDAKLIAKLYPNKEETPPSGYGIVQVGKGAKSITTNKIKKPHEIDMGLEVIKKGNKYGFIDKTGKIIVPFEYDYADSFSEGLARVRKGRKWGYIDKVDQLVILFQFDEATSFDKGLARVKKEGKSGYINKTGKAIIPIIYDYTASFHEGLAEVKLGHKWGFINMAGGTVIPFDYEETDPFKDGLARVRKGEKVYYIDKTGQEVEK
;
A
#
# COMPACT_ATOMS: atom_id res chain seq x y z
N MET A 1 4.48 -12.55 -0.78
CA MET A 1 4.12 -13.41 -1.93
C MET A 1 4.21 -14.85 -1.45
N MET A 2 3.13 -15.35 -0.85
CA MET A 2 3.01 -16.77 -0.52
C MET A 2 2.38 -17.51 -1.70
N LEU A 3 2.80 -18.75 -1.88
CA LEU A 3 2.58 -19.62 -3.03
C LEU A 3 1.09 -19.76 -3.37
N ILE A 4 0.70 -19.26 -4.55
CA ILE A 4 -0.60 -19.56 -5.19
C ILE A 4 -0.70 -21.07 -5.53
N ASP A 5 0.43 -21.79 -5.56
CA ASP A 5 0.52 -23.19 -5.96
C ASP A 5 0.04 -24.21 -4.90
N GLN A 6 -0.42 -23.77 -3.73
CA GLN A 6 -0.96 -24.66 -2.67
C GLN A 6 -2.45 -24.41 -2.33
N VAL A 7 -3.14 -23.61 -3.15
CA VAL A 7 -4.56 -23.31 -2.94
C VAL A 7 -5.41 -24.45 -3.51
N ASN A 8 -6.14 -25.14 -2.64
CA ASN A 8 -7.12 -26.15 -3.01
C ASN A 8 -8.53 -25.70 -2.57
N ALA A 9 -9.56 -26.43 -3.01
CA ALA A 9 -10.94 -26.07 -2.69
C ALA A 9 -11.22 -26.01 -1.17
N SER A 10 -10.43 -26.74 -0.35
CA SER A 10 -10.64 -26.80 1.09
C SER A 10 -9.96 -25.67 1.88
N ASN A 11 -8.96 -24.97 1.34
CA ASN A 11 -8.31 -23.81 2.00
C ASN A 11 -8.62 -22.46 1.33
N PHE A 12 -9.23 -22.45 0.14
CA PHE A 12 -9.57 -21.23 -0.59
C PHE A 12 -10.44 -20.27 0.24
N LYS A 13 -11.43 -20.79 0.98
CA LYS A 13 -12.32 -19.98 1.83
C LYS A 13 -11.55 -19.24 2.92
N GLY A 14 -10.69 -19.95 3.67
CA GLY A 14 -9.86 -19.36 4.71
C GLY A 14 -8.89 -18.32 4.16
N LEU A 15 -8.24 -18.61 3.02
CA LEU A 15 -7.36 -17.66 2.36
C LEU A 15 -8.09 -16.37 1.96
N VAL A 16 -9.24 -16.48 1.29
CA VAL A 16 -10.04 -15.31 0.91
C VAL A 16 -10.46 -14.52 2.14
N LEU A 17 -11.01 -15.16 3.17
CA LEU A 17 -11.43 -14.47 4.39
C LEU A 17 -10.27 -13.73 5.07
N ARG A 18 -9.08 -14.33 5.10
CA ARG A 18 -7.88 -13.72 5.67
C ARG A 18 -7.40 -12.51 4.88
N GLU A 19 -7.35 -12.60 3.55
CA GLU A 19 -6.98 -11.48 2.68
C GLU A 19 -7.97 -10.32 2.80
N PHE A 20 -9.27 -10.62 2.91
CA PHE A 20 -10.29 -9.61 3.21
C PHE A 20 -10.13 -9.03 4.63
N GLY A 21 -9.75 -9.84 5.60
CA GLY A 21 -9.39 -9.37 6.94
C GLY A 21 -8.23 -8.37 6.90
N HIS A 22 -7.17 -8.65 6.14
CA HIS A 22 -6.08 -7.70 5.91
C HIS A 22 -6.57 -6.41 5.23
N ALA A 23 -7.47 -6.52 4.24
CA ALA A 23 -8.08 -5.36 3.60
C ALA A 23 -8.93 -4.51 4.58
N LEU A 24 -9.48 -5.13 5.63
CA LEU A 24 -10.18 -4.47 6.73
C LEU A 24 -9.23 -3.95 7.82
N GLY A 25 -7.91 -4.07 7.64
CA GLY A 25 -6.90 -3.60 8.59
C GLY A 25 -6.62 -4.58 9.73
N LEU A 26 -7.06 -5.84 9.63
CA LEU A 26 -6.72 -6.86 10.61
C LEU A 26 -5.28 -7.37 10.35
N ILE A 27 -4.55 -7.57 11.45
CA ILE A 27 -3.22 -8.19 11.40
C ILE A 27 -3.34 -9.71 11.62
N ASN A 28 -2.25 -10.40 11.33
CA ASN A 28 -2.11 -11.81 11.65
C ASN A 28 -2.24 -12.08 13.15
N GLU A 29 -3.00 -13.11 13.50
CA GLU A 29 -3.30 -13.44 14.89
C GLU A 29 -2.04 -13.86 15.66
N GLN A 30 -1.07 -14.51 15.01
CA GLN A 30 0.21 -14.86 15.65
C GLN A 30 1.06 -13.63 16.05
N LEU A 31 0.79 -12.46 15.46
CA LEU A 31 1.46 -11.21 15.77
C LEU A 31 0.73 -10.44 16.89
N ASN A 32 -0.42 -10.93 17.36
CA ASN A 32 -1.11 -10.40 18.52
C ASN A 32 -0.13 -10.38 19.72
N PRO A 33 0.04 -9.26 20.46
CA PRO A 33 0.91 -9.21 21.63
C PRO A 33 0.54 -10.25 22.70
N ASN A 34 -0.73 -10.66 22.77
CA ASN A 34 -1.21 -11.72 23.67
C ASN A 34 -1.00 -13.14 23.12
N ALA A 35 -0.47 -13.31 21.90
CA ALA A 35 -0.18 -14.63 21.34
C ALA A 35 0.94 -15.30 22.12
N SER A 36 0.69 -16.51 22.61
CA SER A 36 1.67 -17.30 23.37
C SER A 36 2.24 -18.42 22.50
N ILE A 37 2.87 -18.06 21.37
CA ILE A 37 3.54 -19.03 20.50
C ILE A 37 5.04 -19.01 20.79
N SER A 38 5.59 -20.13 21.26
CA SER A 38 7.03 -20.27 21.50
C SER A 38 7.76 -20.64 20.22
N TRP A 39 8.09 -19.66 19.39
CA TRP A 39 8.76 -19.90 18.10
C TRP A 39 10.16 -20.49 18.24
N ASN A 40 10.46 -21.56 17.49
CA ASN A 40 11.83 -21.99 17.21
C ASN A 40 12.40 -21.15 16.07
N ALA A 41 12.94 -19.98 16.39
CA ALA A 41 13.42 -19.03 15.39
C ALA A 41 14.44 -19.64 14.40
N VAL A 42 15.27 -20.59 14.84
CA VAL A 42 16.24 -21.28 13.96
C VAL A 42 15.51 -22.14 12.92
N ALA A 43 14.51 -22.92 13.34
CA ALA A 43 13.69 -23.71 12.43
C ALA A 43 12.88 -22.82 11.47
N VAL A 44 12.29 -21.72 11.97
CA VAL A 44 11.54 -20.75 11.16
C VAL A 44 12.42 -20.13 10.07
N TYR A 45 13.59 -19.60 10.39
CA TYR A 45 14.48 -19.03 9.37
C TYR A 45 14.99 -20.05 8.36
N LYS A 46 15.09 -21.33 8.75
CA LYS A 46 15.49 -22.42 7.84
C LYS A 46 14.37 -22.76 6.86
N GLU A 47 13.13 -22.88 7.36
CA GLU A 47 11.93 -23.17 6.55
C GLU A 47 11.70 -22.07 5.51
N TYR A 48 11.80 -20.80 5.93
CA TYR A 48 11.59 -19.63 5.07
C TYR A 48 12.90 -19.05 4.52
N SER A 49 13.88 -19.92 4.20
CA SER A 49 15.21 -19.50 3.73
C SER A 49 15.21 -18.79 2.36
N ASN A 50 14.12 -18.92 1.60
CA ASN A 50 13.87 -18.18 0.36
C ASN A 50 13.33 -16.75 0.59
N VAL A 51 13.04 -16.37 1.84
CA VAL A 51 12.56 -15.04 2.23
C VAL A 51 13.65 -14.34 3.05
N SER A 52 13.73 -13.02 2.96
CA SER A 52 14.74 -12.28 3.73
C SER A 52 14.51 -12.44 5.24
N ARG A 53 15.60 -12.54 6.03
CA ARG A 53 15.50 -12.66 7.50
C ARG A 53 14.71 -11.52 8.13
N ALA A 54 14.83 -10.30 7.60
CA ALA A 54 14.06 -9.15 8.08
C ALA A 54 12.56 -9.33 7.85
N GLN A 55 12.17 -9.84 6.68
CA GLN A 55 10.77 -10.12 6.37
C GLN A 55 10.21 -11.27 7.23
N VAL A 56 10.96 -12.35 7.41
CA VAL A 56 10.59 -13.46 8.31
C VAL A 56 10.40 -12.95 9.74
N TYR A 57 11.30 -12.09 10.21
CA TYR A 57 11.17 -11.48 11.53
C TYR A 57 9.87 -10.67 11.63
N HIS A 58 9.60 -9.76 10.69
CA HIS A 58 8.44 -8.87 10.76
C HIS A 58 7.08 -9.56 10.54
N GLU A 59 7.01 -10.59 9.70
CA GLU A 59 5.75 -11.25 9.33
C GLU A 59 5.37 -12.44 10.23
N ILE A 60 6.35 -13.03 10.94
CA ILE A 60 6.15 -14.27 11.71
C ILE A 60 6.56 -14.09 13.18
N LEU A 61 7.78 -13.62 13.44
CA LEU A 61 8.37 -13.67 14.77
C LEU A 61 8.08 -12.43 15.62
N ASN A 62 7.87 -11.28 14.98
CA ASN A 62 7.74 -10.00 15.65
C ASN A 62 6.31 -9.77 16.12
N LYS A 63 6.10 -9.81 17.43
CA LYS A 63 4.82 -9.38 18.00
C LYS A 63 4.60 -7.90 17.76
N TYR A 64 3.34 -7.53 17.58
CA TYR A 64 2.98 -6.14 17.42
C TYR A 64 3.08 -5.44 18.80
N ASP A 65 4.05 -4.53 18.93
CA ASP A 65 4.41 -3.89 20.20
C ASP A 65 3.61 -2.59 20.46
N LYS A 66 2.84 -2.10 19.47
CA LYS A 66 1.96 -0.93 19.66
C LYS A 66 0.69 -1.36 20.42
N VAL A 67 0.38 -0.66 21.52
CA VAL A 67 -0.86 -0.82 22.29
C VAL A 67 -2.04 -0.30 21.45
N LEU A 68 -2.73 -1.18 20.72
CA LEU A 68 -4.02 -0.88 20.12
C LEU A 68 -5.11 -1.00 21.20
N PRO A 69 -6.09 -0.09 21.27
CA PRO A 69 -7.17 -0.10 22.28
C PRO A 69 -8.18 -1.26 22.10
N PHE A 70 -7.90 -2.18 21.17
CA PHE A 70 -8.79 -3.25 20.76
C PHE A 70 -8.15 -4.64 20.85
N TRP A 71 -6.99 -4.76 21.52
CA TRP A 71 -6.40 -6.08 21.73
C TRP A 71 -7.36 -6.99 22.47
N ARG A 72 -7.66 -8.12 21.82
CA ARG A 72 -8.44 -9.22 22.35
C ARG A 72 -7.51 -10.34 22.81
N PRO A 73 -7.98 -11.25 23.67
CA PRO A 73 -7.28 -12.50 23.94
C PRO A 73 -6.91 -13.20 22.63
N PHE A 74 -5.74 -13.83 22.62
CA PHE A 74 -5.27 -14.61 21.48
C PHE A 74 -6.29 -15.68 21.10
N ASP A 75 -6.66 -15.71 19.83
CA ASP A 75 -7.68 -16.63 19.31
C ASP A 75 -7.10 -17.53 18.23
N PHE A 76 -6.63 -18.71 18.62
CA PHE A 76 -6.05 -19.67 17.68
C PHE A 76 -7.03 -20.17 16.60
N LYS A 77 -8.35 -19.91 16.74
CA LYS A 77 -9.37 -20.22 15.72
C LYS A 77 -9.64 -19.06 14.76
N SER A 78 -9.01 -17.91 14.99
CA SER A 78 -9.09 -16.72 14.14
C SER A 78 -8.77 -17.08 12.69
N VAL A 79 -9.57 -16.59 11.75
CA VAL A 79 -9.25 -16.70 10.32
C VAL A 79 -7.96 -15.95 9.96
N MET A 80 -7.54 -15.01 10.82
CA MET A 80 -6.26 -14.30 10.72
C MET A 80 -5.07 -15.09 11.27
N MET A 81 -5.29 -16.29 11.83
CA MET A 81 -4.22 -17.19 12.27
C MET A 81 -3.69 -18.01 11.09
N PHE A 82 -2.42 -17.82 10.75
CA PHE A 82 -1.76 -18.68 9.75
C PHE A 82 -1.55 -20.10 10.29
N PRO A 83 -1.56 -21.12 9.43
CA PRO A 83 -1.17 -22.46 9.83
C PRO A 83 0.24 -22.46 10.43
N VAL A 84 0.39 -23.11 11.57
CA VAL A 84 1.67 -23.25 12.27
C VAL A 84 1.97 -24.73 12.36
N ASP A 85 3.07 -25.13 11.72
CA ASP A 85 3.60 -26.48 11.83
C ASP A 85 4.32 -26.63 13.18
N ARG A 86 4.04 -27.72 13.89
CA ARG A 86 4.67 -28.08 15.17
C ARG A 86 6.19 -28.04 15.13
N LYS A 87 6.82 -28.34 13.99
CA LYS A 87 8.29 -28.30 13.82
C LYS A 87 8.88 -26.90 14.00
N LEU A 88 8.06 -25.86 13.88
CA LEU A 88 8.46 -24.46 13.96
C LEU A 88 8.35 -23.88 15.37
N THR A 89 7.86 -24.64 16.35
CA THR A 89 7.64 -24.19 17.73
C THR A 89 8.46 -25.04 18.71
N LEU A 90 8.79 -24.46 19.87
CA LEU A 90 9.55 -25.11 20.95
C LEU A 90 8.65 -25.83 21.96
N ASP A 91 7.40 -25.40 22.05
CA ASP A 91 6.37 -25.91 22.97
C ASP A 91 5.44 -26.95 22.31
N GLY A 92 5.65 -27.23 21.02
CA GLY A 92 4.80 -28.14 20.25
C GLY A 92 3.44 -27.55 19.88
N PHE A 93 3.27 -26.22 19.96
CA PHE A 93 2.09 -25.54 19.43
C PHE A 93 1.99 -25.76 17.92
N GLU A 94 0.78 -26.09 17.45
CA GLU A 94 0.45 -26.19 16.04
C GLU A 94 -0.95 -25.61 15.78
N SER A 95 -1.17 -25.13 14.56
CA SER A 95 -2.48 -24.64 14.12
C SER A 95 -2.71 -25.05 12.68
N GLY A 96 -3.91 -25.56 12.39
CA GLY A 96 -4.35 -25.86 11.03
C GLY A 96 -4.88 -24.63 10.30
N GLU A 97 -5.43 -24.86 9.11
CA GLU A 97 -6.15 -23.84 8.35
C GLU A 97 -7.50 -23.52 8.98
N ASN A 98 -7.72 -22.24 9.30
CA ASN A 98 -9.01 -21.73 9.75
C ASN A 98 -9.81 -21.22 8.55
N ASN A 99 -10.95 -21.85 8.27
CA ASN A 99 -11.78 -21.58 7.09
C ASN A 99 -13.08 -20.82 7.41
N GLU A 100 -13.27 -20.43 8.66
CA GLU A 100 -14.48 -19.75 9.13
C GLU A 100 -14.09 -18.57 10.02
N ILE A 101 -14.96 -17.55 10.05
CA ILE A 101 -14.82 -16.40 10.93
C ILE A 101 -15.09 -16.89 12.35
N SER A 102 -14.13 -16.72 13.26
CA SER A 102 -14.31 -17.09 14.66
C SER A 102 -15.27 -16.13 15.38
N ASP A 103 -15.78 -16.53 16.54
CA ASP A 103 -16.55 -15.62 17.42
C ASP A 103 -15.73 -14.37 17.79
N GLY A 104 -14.43 -14.54 17.96
CA GLY A 104 -13.51 -13.45 18.29
C GLY A 104 -13.29 -12.50 17.11
N ASP A 105 -13.19 -13.03 15.89
CA ASP A 105 -13.13 -12.25 14.66
C ASP A 105 -14.42 -11.45 14.46
N ALA A 106 -15.58 -12.10 14.59
CA ALA A 106 -16.88 -11.46 14.44
C ALA A 106 -17.08 -10.33 15.45
N LYS A 107 -16.71 -10.55 16.72
CA LYS A 107 -16.76 -9.52 17.78
C LYS A 107 -15.80 -8.37 17.49
N LEU A 108 -14.59 -8.67 17.03
CA LEU A 108 -13.61 -7.64 16.68
C LEU A 108 -14.09 -6.78 15.52
N ILE A 109 -14.56 -7.42 14.45
CA ILE A 109 -15.11 -6.74 13.27
C ILE A 109 -16.33 -5.89 13.67
N ALA A 110 -17.27 -6.42 14.44
CA ALA A 110 -18.44 -5.67 14.92
C ALA A 110 -18.05 -4.47 15.80
N LYS A 111 -16.95 -4.56 16.55
CA LYS A 111 -16.42 -3.45 17.36
C LYS A 111 -15.73 -2.38 16.51
N LEU A 112 -14.96 -2.80 15.49
CA LEU A 112 -14.26 -1.90 14.56
C LEU A 112 -15.23 -1.22 13.59
N TYR A 113 -16.29 -1.93 13.21
CA TYR A 113 -17.29 -1.53 12.23
C TYR A 113 -18.70 -1.73 12.82
N PRO A 114 -19.11 -0.92 13.81
CA PRO A 114 -20.44 -1.04 14.43
C PRO A 114 -21.52 -0.72 13.39
N ASN A 115 -22.54 -1.57 13.33
CA ASN A 115 -23.73 -1.30 12.53
C ASN A 115 -24.38 0.00 13.03
N LYS A 116 -24.31 1.08 12.25
CA LYS A 116 -25.27 2.16 12.37
C LYS A 116 -26.56 1.65 11.75
N GLU A 117 -27.68 1.72 12.47
CA GLU A 117 -29.01 1.54 11.88
C GLU A 117 -29.25 2.68 10.88
N GLU A 118 -28.66 2.57 9.70
CA GLU A 118 -29.08 3.34 8.54
C GLU A 118 -30.11 2.46 7.83
N THR A 119 -31.37 2.88 7.85
CA THR A 119 -32.40 2.32 6.99
C THR A 119 -31.84 2.31 5.56
N PRO A 120 -31.70 1.13 4.91
CA PRO A 120 -31.15 1.08 3.58
C PRO A 120 -32.02 1.94 2.65
N PRO A 121 -31.45 2.74 1.75
CA PRO A 121 -32.22 3.41 0.72
C PRO A 121 -33.10 2.38 0.02
N SER A 122 -34.40 2.66 -0.11
CA SER A 122 -35.37 1.76 -0.74
C SER A 122 -34.84 1.28 -2.09
N GLY A 123 -34.50 -0.02 -2.20
CA GLY A 123 -33.97 -0.60 -3.44
C GLY A 123 -33.01 -1.77 -3.29
N TYR A 124 -32.53 -2.10 -2.10
CA TYR A 124 -31.59 -3.22 -1.90
C TYR A 124 -32.27 -4.38 -1.15
N GLY A 125 -32.59 -5.45 -1.88
CA GLY A 125 -33.14 -6.69 -1.32
C GLY A 125 -32.08 -7.53 -0.61
N ILE A 126 -32.51 -8.26 0.42
CA ILE A 126 -31.71 -9.26 1.13
C ILE A 126 -31.43 -10.42 0.17
N VAL A 127 -30.16 -10.73 -0.11
CA VAL A 127 -29.78 -11.94 -0.86
C VAL A 127 -29.48 -13.05 0.14
N GLN A 128 -30.40 -14.01 0.28
CA GLN A 128 -30.09 -15.33 0.84
C GLN A 128 -29.25 -16.11 -0.17
N VAL A 129 -28.07 -16.58 0.25
CA VAL A 129 -27.17 -17.35 -0.61
C VAL A 129 -27.68 -18.80 -0.72
N GLY A 130 -28.32 -19.11 -1.85
CA GLY A 130 -28.62 -20.47 -2.31
C GLY A 130 -27.71 -20.89 -3.48
N LYS A 131 -27.42 -22.18 -3.60
CA LYS A 131 -26.53 -22.79 -4.61
C LYS A 131 -26.91 -22.40 -6.05
N GLY A 132 -26.04 -21.66 -6.73
CA GLY A 132 -26.16 -21.37 -8.16
C GLY A 132 -25.67 -19.98 -8.58
N ALA A 133 -24.48 -19.56 -8.15
CA ALA A 133 -23.95 -18.25 -8.54
C ALA A 133 -23.42 -18.29 -10.00
N LYS A 134 -24.14 -17.63 -10.92
CA LYS A 134 -23.60 -17.23 -12.22
C LYS A 134 -22.72 -15.99 -12.05
N SER A 135 -21.60 -15.96 -12.76
CA SER A 135 -20.64 -14.85 -12.84
C SER A 135 -21.35 -13.50 -13.03
N ILE A 136 -21.09 -12.55 -12.12
CA ILE A 136 -21.51 -11.16 -12.26
C ILE A 136 -20.28 -10.35 -12.65
N THR A 137 -20.27 -9.87 -13.88
CA THR A 137 -19.24 -8.98 -14.43
C THR A 137 -19.20 -7.68 -13.64
N THR A 138 -18.00 -7.29 -13.23
CA THR A 138 -17.71 -6.11 -12.42
C THR A 138 -18.17 -4.82 -13.09
N ASN A 139 -19.15 -4.13 -12.51
CA ASN A 139 -19.33 -2.70 -12.73
C ASN A 139 -19.93 -2.01 -11.50
N LYS A 140 -19.16 -1.05 -10.97
CA LYS A 140 -19.50 -0.06 -9.92
C LYS A 140 -19.57 -0.55 -8.48
N ILE A 141 -18.41 -0.92 -7.92
CA ILE A 141 -18.18 -0.74 -6.47
C ILE A 141 -17.95 0.76 -6.24
N LYS A 142 -18.86 1.44 -5.55
CA LYS A 142 -18.62 2.81 -5.06
C LYS A 142 -17.51 2.74 -3.99
N LYS A 143 -16.48 3.56 -4.13
CA LYS A 143 -15.34 3.64 -3.19
C LYS A 143 -15.86 3.80 -1.75
N PRO A 144 -15.27 3.12 -0.74
CA PRO A 144 -15.64 3.32 0.65
C PRO A 144 -15.43 4.79 1.04
N HIS A 145 -16.37 5.35 1.81
CA HIS A 145 -16.29 6.73 2.29
C HIS A 145 -15.04 6.91 3.17
N GLU A 146 -14.10 7.69 2.66
CA GLU A 146 -12.90 8.09 3.38
C GLU A 146 -13.33 8.95 4.57
N ILE A 147 -13.08 8.51 5.81
CA ILE A 147 -13.29 9.35 6.99
C ILE A 147 -12.26 10.48 6.91
N ASP A 148 -12.73 11.69 6.63
CA ASP A 148 -11.90 12.88 6.68
C ASP A 148 -11.68 13.29 8.15
N MET A 149 -10.59 12.81 8.72
CA MET A 149 -10.17 13.16 10.08
C MET A 149 -9.70 14.62 10.19
N GLY A 150 -9.54 15.35 9.07
CA GLY A 150 -9.12 16.75 9.08
C GLY A 150 -7.78 16.96 9.77
N LEU A 151 -6.80 16.08 9.50
CA LEU A 151 -5.49 16.13 10.13
C LEU A 151 -4.64 17.25 9.56
N GLU A 152 -4.01 18.00 10.45
CA GLU A 152 -3.07 19.06 10.10
C GLU A 152 -1.65 18.66 10.48
N VAL A 153 -0.72 18.85 9.54
CA VAL A 153 0.70 18.64 9.80
C VAL A 153 1.24 19.82 10.59
N ILE A 154 1.87 19.53 11.73
CA ILE A 154 2.44 20.54 12.61
C ILE A 154 3.92 20.24 12.83
N LYS A 155 4.73 21.29 12.86
CA LYS A 155 6.12 21.23 13.29
C LYS A 155 6.22 21.68 14.74
N LYS A 156 6.75 20.82 15.62
CA LYS A 156 7.08 21.15 17.00
C LYS A 156 8.58 20.95 17.22
N GLY A 157 9.30 22.04 17.47
CA GLY A 157 10.76 22.02 17.47
C GLY A 157 11.31 21.63 16.10
N ASN A 158 12.15 20.60 16.04
CA ASN A 158 12.73 20.08 14.80
C ASN A 158 12.00 18.86 14.22
N LYS A 159 10.84 18.49 14.79
CA LYS A 159 10.09 17.30 14.40
C LYS A 159 8.68 17.64 13.92
N TYR A 160 8.16 16.80 13.06
CA TYR A 160 6.84 16.89 12.47
C TYR A 160 5.95 15.78 13.02
N GLY A 161 4.68 16.11 13.21
CA GLY A 161 3.60 15.21 13.61
C GLY A 161 2.27 15.74 13.07
N PHE A 162 1.17 15.07 13.42
CA PHE A 162 -0.16 15.44 12.94
C PHE A 162 -1.14 15.51 14.11
N ILE A 163 -1.95 16.55 14.10
CA ILE A 163 -3.03 16.76 15.07
C ILE A 163 -4.39 16.72 14.37
N ASP A 164 -5.43 16.33 15.09
CA ASP A 164 -6.81 16.53 14.63
C ASP A 164 -7.28 17.97 14.88
N LYS A 165 -8.50 18.28 14.42
CA LYS A 165 -9.14 19.60 14.59
C LYS A 165 -9.33 20.03 16.05
N THR A 166 -9.24 19.12 17.01
CA THR A 166 -9.31 19.41 18.45
C THR A 166 -7.96 19.74 19.06
N GLY A 167 -6.87 19.59 18.28
CA GLY A 167 -5.50 19.74 18.74
C GLY A 167 -4.92 18.47 19.36
N LYS A 168 -5.64 17.34 19.32
CA LYS A 168 -5.14 16.06 19.80
C LYS A 168 -4.08 15.52 18.85
N ILE A 169 -2.96 15.09 19.40
CA ILE A 169 -1.87 14.45 18.63
C ILE A 169 -2.34 13.06 18.17
N ILE A 170 -2.40 12.86 16.86
CA ILE A 170 -2.72 11.58 16.23
C ILE A 170 -1.45 10.89 15.77
N VAL A 171 -0.54 11.66 15.17
CA VAL A 171 0.78 11.19 14.76
C VAL A 171 1.82 11.93 15.62
N PRO A 172 2.65 11.23 16.41
CA PRO A 172 3.65 11.87 17.27
C PRO A 172 4.65 12.75 16.50
N PHE A 173 5.23 13.74 17.20
CA PHE A 173 6.26 14.62 16.65
C PHE A 173 7.62 13.90 16.58
N GLU A 174 7.77 12.93 15.68
CA GLU A 174 8.98 12.10 15.57
C GLU A 174 9.68 12.15 14.20
N TYR A 175 8.98 12.65 13.16
CA TYR A 175 9.51 12.71 11.81
C TYR A 175 10.38 13.95 11.59
N ASP A 176 11.46 13.81 10.81
CA ASP A 176 12.32 14.95 10.45
C ASP A 176 11.64 15.88 9.45
N TYR A 177 10.68 15.34 8.70
CA TYR A 177 9.81 16.08 7.80
C TYR A 177 8.53 15.28 7.55
N ALA A 178 7.42 15.97 7.36
CA ALA A 178 6.16 15.40 6.89
C ALA A 178 5.44 16.42 6.01
N ASP A 179 4.71 15.94 5.00
CA ASP A 179 3.72 16.75 4.28
C ASP A 179 2.31 16.34 4.65
N SER A 180 1.33 17.20 4.29
CA SER A 180 -0.08 16.89 4.41
C SER A 180 -0.46 15.57 3.70
N PHE A 181 -1.50 14.93 4.21
CA PHE A 181 -2.08 13.74 3.58
C PHE A 181 -2.59 14.05 2.17
N SER A 182 -2.29 13.16 1.23
CA SER A 182 -2.86 13.14 -0.11
C SER A 182 -3.32 11.71 -0.43
N GLU A 183 -4.56 11.57 -0.90
CA GLU A 183 -5.18 10.27 -1.23
C GLU A 183 -5.10 9.21 -0.11
N GLY A 184 -5.14 9.67 1.14
CA GLY A 184 -5.10 8.85 2.35
C GLY A 184 -3.72 8.59 2.93
N LEU A 185 -2.63 8.99 2.26
CA LEU A 185 -1.25 8.78 2.74
C LEU A 185 -0.45 10.09 2.81
N ALA A 186 0.43 10.20 3.79
CA ALA A 186 1.38 11.31 3.91
C ALA A 186 2.81 10.79 3.69
N ARG A 187 3.60 11.50 2.89
CA ARG A 187 5.05 11.22 2.82
C ARG A 187 5.73 11.77 4.07
N VAL A 188 6.53 10.94 4.71
CA VAL A 188 7.28 11.29 5.92
C VAL A 188 8.74 10.90 5.76
N ARG A 189 9.63 11.67 6.39
CA ARG A 189 11.08 11.44 6.35
C ARG A 189 11.60 11.13 7.75
N LYS A 190 12.40 10.07 7.84
CA LYS A 190 13.16 9.71 9.05
C LYS A 190 14.60 9.46 8.62
N GLY A 191 15.55 10.20 9.21
CA GLY A 191 16.92 10.30 8.70
C GLY A 191 16.95 10.85 7.27
N ARG A 192 17.62 10.13 6.37
CA ARG A 192 17.77 10.52 4.96
C ARG A 192 16.77 9.86 4.02
N LYS A 193 15.84 9.05 4.54
CA LYS A 193 14.94 8.23 3.73
C LYS A 193 13.48 8.62 3.93
N TRP A 194 12.73 8.55 2.84
CA TRP A 194 11.30 8.78 2.79
C TRP A 194 10.53 7.47 2.81
N GLY A 195 9.40 7.50 3.51
CA GLY A 195 8.36 6.48 3.55
C GLY A 195 6.99 7.14 3.54
N TYR A 196 5.93 6.36 3.71
CA TYR A 196 4.56 6.86 3.74
C TYR A 196 3.80 6.26 4.91
N ILE A 197 3.04 7.12 5.59
CA ILE A 197 2.14 6.72 6.67
C ILE A 197 0.69 6.97 6.29
N ASP A 198 -0.23 6.25 6.93
CA ASP A 198 -1.65 6.54 6.90
C ASP A 198 -2.06 7.55 7.98
N LYS A 199 -3.37 7.85 8.04
CA LYS A 199 -3.95 8.83 8.99
C LYS A 199 -3.86 8.39 10.46
N VAL A 200 -3.42 7.17 10.76
CA VAL A 200 -3.27 6.64 12.12
C VAL A 200 -1.83 6.24 12.45
N ASP A 201 -0.85 6.84 11.77
CA ASP A 201 0.59 6.60 11.97
C ASP A 201 1.04 5.15 11.71
N GLN A 202 0.36 4.44 10.81
CA GLN A 202 0.86 3.18 10.29
C GLN A 202 1.79 3.45 9.11
N LEU A 203 3.00 2.92 9.18
CA LEU A 203 3.97 2.97 8.09
C LEU A 203 3.54 2.01 6.97
N VAL A 204 2.80 2.53 5.99
CA VAL A 204 2.31 1.78 4.82
C VAL A 204 3.44 1.47 3.86
N ILE A 205 4.40 2.40 3.70
CA ILE A 205 5.55 2.22 2.83
C ILE A 205 6.82 2.57 3.59
N LEU A 206 7.74 1.60 3.67
CA LEU A 206 8.97 1.70 4.46
C LEU A 206 9.87 2.87 4.04
N PHE A 207 10.69 3.35 4.99
CA PHE A 207 11.73 4.35 4.75
C PHE A 207 12.85 3.80 3.85
N GLN A 208 12.68 3.92 2.54
CA GLN A 208 13.64 3.36 1.58
C GLN A 208 14.00 4.29 0.42
N PHE A 209 13.24 5.38 0.22
CA PHE A 209 13.44 6.27 -0.92
C PHE A 209 14.31 7.47 -0.55
N ASP A 210 15.19 7.87 -1.46
CA ASP A 210 16.01 9.08 -1.33
C ASP A 210 15.17 10.35 -1.52
N GLU A 211 14.20 10.27 -2.43
CA GLU A 211 13.20 11.31 -2.68
C GLU A 211 11.83 10.63 -2.91
N ALA A 212 10.76 11.30 -2.50
CA ALA A 212 9.39 10.85 -2.65
C ALA A 212 8.49 12.06 -2.90
N THR A 213 7.34 11.90 -3.54
CA THR A 213 6.32 12.96 -3.73
C THR A 213 4.99 12.53 -3.12
N SER A 214 4.07 13.46 -2.87
CA SER A 214 2.72 13.07 -2.45
C SER A 214 2.02 12.27 -3.55
N PHE A 215 1.09 11.39 -3.16
CA PHE A 215 0.27 10.68 -4.14
C PHE A 215 -0.63 11.65 -4.89
N ASP A 216 -0.66 11.51 -6.22
CA ASP A 216 -1.60 12.17 -7.12
C ASP A 216 -2.08 11.16 -8.17
N LYS A 217 -3.39 11.03 -8.33
CA LYS A 217 -4.07 10.06 -9.19
C LYS A 217 -3.57 8.63 -8.98
N GLY A 218 -3.36 8.24 -7.72
CA GLY A 218 -2.93 6.90 -7.31
C GLY A 218 -1.44 6.60 -7.50
N LEU A 219 -0.63 7.54 -7.97
CA LEU A 219 0.80 7.38 -8.17
C LEU A 219 1.61 8.39 -7.37
N ALA A 220 2.77 7.96 -6.89
CA ALA A 220 3.77 8.87 -6.33
C ALA A 220 5.12 8.63 -7.01
N ARG A 221 5.76 9.72 -7.44
CA ARG A 221 7.15 9.67 -7.90
C ARG A 221 8.07 9.40 -6.72
N VAL A 222 9.00 8.47 -6.90
CA VAL A 222 10.04 8.14 -5.93
C VAL A 222 11.39 8.03 -6.60
N LYS A 223 12.46 8.23 -5.82
CA LYS A 223 13.84 8.00 -6.21
C LYS A 223 14.51 7.04 -5.24
N LYS A 224 15.24 6.07 -5.77
CA LYS A 224 16.03 5.11 -5.01
C LYS A 224 17.33 4.87 -5.76
N GLU A 225 18.46 5.02 -5.07
CA GLU A 225 19.80 4.71 -5.61
C GLU A 225 20.10 5.48 -6.92
N GLY A 226 19.68 6.75 -6.96
CA GLY A 226 19.91 7.63 -8.11
C GLY A 226 18.93 7.46 -9.27
N LYS A 227 18.07 6.44 -9.25
CA LYS A 227 17.03 6.22 -10.27
C LYS A 227 15.65 6.60 -9.77
N SER A 228 14.76 6.99 -10.68
CA SER A 228 13.40 7.44 -10.42
C SER A 228 12.36 6.57 -11.12
N GLY A 229 11.18 6.48 -10.52
CA GLY A 229 10.02 5.75 -11.03
C GLY A 229 8.77 6.15 -10.26
N TYR A 230 7.70 5.37 -10.39
CA TYR A 230 6.43 5.67 -9.73
C TYR A 230 5.85 4.43 -9.04
N ILE A 231 5.38 4.63 -7.82
CA ILE A 231 4.77 3.60 -6.99
C ILE A 231 3.28 3.85 -6.81
N ASN A 232 2.53 2.79 -6.56
CA ASN A 232 1.16 2.89 -6.07
C ASN A 232 1.14 3.05 -4.53
N LYS A 233 -0.08 3.16 -3.96
CA LYS A 233 -0.30 3.31 -2.52
C LYS A 233 0.10 2.10 -1.66
N THR A 234 0.40 0.95 -2.27
CA THR A 234 0.97 -0.22 -1.56
C THR A 234 2.50 -0.24 -1.60
N GLY A 235 3.13 0.76 -2.21
CA GLY A 235 4.59 0.81 -2.41
C GLY A 235 5.09 -0.01 -3.59
N LYS A 236 4.21 -0.64 -4.38
CA LYS A 236 4.60 -1.40 -5.58
C LYS A 236 4.93 -0.41 -6.71
N ALA A 237 6.09 -0.59 -7.34
CA ALA A 237 6.44 0.15 -8.55
C ALA A 237 5.47 -0.22 -9.69
N ILE A 238 4.67 0.76 -10.14
CA ILE A 238 3.85 0.66 -11.36
C ILE A 238 4.70 1.03 -12.56
N ILE A 239 5.56 2.04 -12.40
CA ILE A 239 6.53 2.46 -13.38
C ILE A 239 7.91 2.18 -12.78
N PRO A 240 8.73 1.32 -13.39
CA PRO A 240 10.00 0.87 -12.82
C PRO A 240 10.93 2.02 -12.42
N ILE A 241 11.66 1.82 -11.33
CA ILE A 241 12.64 2.80 -10.80
C ILE A 241 13.96 2.64 -11.57
N ILE A 242 13.94 2.95 -12.86
CA ILE A 242 15.07 2.75 -13.79
C ILE A 242 15.51 4.04 -14.49
N TYR A 243 14.69 5.07 -14.44
CA TYR A 243 14.92 6.32 -15.15
C TYR A 243 15.91 7.20 -14.40
N ASP A 244 16.75 7.95 -15.10
CA ASP A 244 17.65 8.93 -14.50
C ASP A 244 16.89 10.15 -13.95
N TYR A 245 15.73 10.43 -14.53
CA TYR A 245 14.82 11.45 -14.07
C TYR A 245 13.39 11.14 -14.49
N THR A 246 12.42 11.46 -13.63
CA THR A 246 11.00 11.47 -14.00
C THR A 246 10.34 12.76 -13.52
N ALA A 247 9.52 13.37 -14.37
CA ALA A 247 8.75 14.56 -14.02
C ALA A 247 7.45 14.23 -13.27
N SER A 248 6.52 15.17 -13.16
CA SER A 248 5.14 14.89 -12.77
C SER A 248 4.28 14.73 -14.03
N PHE A 249 3.18 13.98 -13.93
CA PHE A 249 2.25 13.84 -15.05
C PHE A 249 1.52 15.15 -15.36
N HIS A 250 1.66 15.63 -16.59
CA HIS A 250 0.90 16.74 -17.14
C HIS A 250 0.09 16.22 -18.34
N GLU A 251 -1.22 16.47 -18.31
CA GLU A 251 -2.13 16.05 -19.37
C GLU A 251 -2.07 14.54 -19.73
N GLY A 252 -1.71 13.70 -18.76
CA GLY A 252 -1.64 12.24 -18.88
C GLY A 252 -0.26 11.69 -19.30
N LEU A 253 0.71 12.55 -19.58
CA LEU A 253 2.07 12.18 -19.95
C LEU A 253 3.09 12.75 -18.95
N ALA A 254 4.20 12.05 -18.76
CA ALA A 254 5.34 12.55 -18.02
C ALA A 254 6.60 12.41 -18.86
N GLU A 255 7.39 13.48 -18.94
CA GLU A 255 8.74 13.42 -19.48
C GLU A 255 9.65 12.63 -18.53
N VAL A 256 10.43 11.75 -19.12
CA VAL A 256 11.34 10.86 -18.43
C VAL A 256 12.67 10.79 -19.16
N LYS A 257 13.75 10.71 -18.39
CA LYS A 257 15.10 10.59 -18.91
C LYS A 257 15.62 9.19 -18.69
N LEU A 258 16.10 8.56 -19.76
CA LEU A 258 16.80 7.27 -19.71
C LEU A 258 18.14 7.42 -20.44
N GLY A 259 19.24 7.29 -19.69
CA GLY A 259 20.57 7.67 -20.15
C GLY A 259 20.63 9.17 -20.46
N HIS A 260 21.02 9.50 -21.69
CA HIS A 260 21.17 10.88 -22.15
C HIS A 260 19.95 11.41 -22.92
N LYS A 261 18.89 10.61 -23.06
CA LYS A 261 17.75 10.92 -23.91
C LYS A 261 16.46 11.03 -23.12
N TRP A 262 15.59 11.93 -23.58
CA TRP A 262 14.27 12.18 -23.05
C TRP A 262 13.20 11.57 -23.94
N GLY A 263 12.17 11.04 -23.32
CA GLY A 263 10.94 10.56 -23.95
C GLY A 263 9.76 10.82 -23.02
N PHE A 264 8.57 10.37 -23.44
CA PHE A 264 7.35 10.55 -22.64
C PHE A 264 6.66 9.22 -22.41
N ILE A 265 6.22 8.99 -21.18
CA ILE A 265 5.46 7.81 -20.78
C ILE A 265 4.05 8.22 -20.32
N ASN A 266 3.11 7.29 -20.45
CA ASN A 266 1.78 7.43 -19.85
C ASN A 266 1.78 6.95 -18.39
N MET A 267 0.65 7.14 -17.70
CA MET A 267 0.47 6.72 -16.31
C MET A 267 0.55 5.20 -16.07
N ALA A 268 0.44 4.37 -17.12
CA ALA A 268 0.67 2.93 -17.03
C ALA A 268 2.15 2.54 -17.22
N GLY A 269 3.03 3.52 -17.48
CA GLY A 269 4.46 3.31 -17.76
C GLY A 269 4.78 2.95 -19.21
N GLY A 270 3.78 2.93 -20.09
CA GLY A 270 4.00 2.72 -21.51
C GLY A 270 4.63 3.95 -22.15
N THR A 271 5.73 3.75 -22.88
CA THR A 271 6.34 4.79 -23.72
C THR A 271 5.37 5.22 -24.80
N VAL A 272 5.00 6.50 -24.80
CA VAL A 272 4.15 7.12 -25.82
C VAL A 272 5.01 7.80 -26.88
N ILE A 273 6.07 8.49 -26.43
CA ILE A 273 7.02 9.17 -27.31
C ILE A 273 8.43 8.63 -27.00
N PRO A 274 9.15 8.06 -27.99
CA PRO A 274 10.45 7.44 -27.80
C PRO A 274 11.53 8.35 -27.19
N PHE A 275 12.56 7.72 -26.63
CA PHE A 275 13.71 8.38 -25.99
C PHE A 275 14.72 8.91 -27.01
N ASP A 276 14.33 9.95 -27.73
CA ASP A 276 15.09 10.46 -28.88
C ASP A 276 15.63 11.88 -28.69
N TYR A 277 15.13 12.60 -27.69
CA TYR A 277 15.36 14.03 -27.51
C TYR A 277 16.50 14.32 -26.53
N GLU A 278 17.27 15.37 -26.76
CA GLU A 278 18.27 15.85 -25.79
C GLU A 278 17.64 16.69 -24.67
N GLU A 279 16.53 17.38 -24.97
CA GLU A 279 15.78 18.21 -24.04
C GLU A 279 14.27 18.19 -24.36
N THR A 280 13.45 18.29 -23.32
CA THR A 280 11.99 18.34 -23.39
C THR A 280 11.44 19.26 -22.32
N ASP A 281 10.39 20.01 -22.64
CA ASP A 281 9.51 20.63 -21.65
C ASP A 281 8.30 19.72 -21.35
N PRO A 282 7.62 19.90 -20.21
CA PRO A 282 6.33 19.26 -19.96
C PRO A 282 5.28 19.66 -21.00
N PHE A 283 4.30 18.78 -21.23
CA PHE A 283 3.13 19.11 -22.04
C PHE A 283 2.30 20.22 -21.41
N LYS A 284 1.94 21.21 -22.23
CA LYS A 284 1.02 22.29 -21.89
C LYS A 284 0.19 22.67 -23.10
N ASP A 285 -1.13 22.72 -22.93
CA ASP A 285 -2.10 23.03 -23.99
C ASP A 285 -1.95 22.08 -25.19
N GLY A 286 -1.67 20.80 -24.92
CA GLY A 286 -1.52 19.77 -25.95
C GLY A 286 -0.14 19.71 -26.63
N LEU A 287 0.80 20.61 -26.30
CA LEU A 287 2.10 20.71 -26.96
C LEU A 287 3.26 20.59 -25.95
N ALA A 288 4.36 20.01 -26.40
CA ALA A 288 5.64 20.02 -25.67
C ALA A 288 6.76 20.54 -26.57
N ARG A 289 7.62 21.41 -26.03
CA ARG A 289 8.85 21.83 -26.73
C ARG A 289 9.89 20.73 -26.61
N VAL A 290 10.50 20.33 -27.71
CA VAL A 290 11.55 19.32 -27.72
C VAL A 290 12.75 19.80 -28.53
N ARG A 291 13.93 19.27 -28.18
CA ARG A 291 15.17 19.47 -28.95
C ARG A 291 15.68 18.13 -29.46
N LYS A 292 15.90 18.03 -30.77
CA LYS A 292 16.55 16.89 -31.43
C LYS A 292 17.69 17.41 -32.30
N GLY A 293 18.93 17.21 -31.86
CA GLY A 293 20.10 17.82 -32.47
C GLY A 293 20.07 19.35 -32.35
N GLU A 294 20.22 20.05 -33.48
CA GLU A 294 20.17 21.52 -33.55
C GLU A 294 18.73 22.07 -33.68
N LYS A 295 17.74 21.21 -33.95
CA LYS A 295 16.35 21.62 -34.16
C LYS A 295 15.59 21.67 -32.84
N VAL A 296 14.91 22.79 -32.58
CA VAL A 296 13.92 22.95 -31.51
C VAL A 296 12.56 23.15 -32.14
N TYR A 297 11.58 22.36 -31.74
CA TYR A 297 10.23 22.39 -32.30
C TYR A 297 9.20 21.91 -31.28
N TYR A 298 7.92 22.00 -31.62
CA TYR A 298 6.84 21.51 -30.78
C TYR A 298 6.33 20.18 -31.30
N ILE A 299 5.96 19.29 -30.39
CA ILE A 299 5.27 18.04 -30.69
C ILE A 299 3.91 17.99 -30.00
N ASP A 300 2.95 17.32 -30.63
CA ASP A 300 1.69 16.94 -30.00
C ASP A 300 1.86 15.70 -29.08
N LYS A 301 0.78 15.29 -28.43
CA LYS A 301 0.76 14.13 -27.50
C LYS A 301 1.04 12.78 -28.17
N THR A 302 0.98 12.70 -29.49
CA THR A 302 1.34 11.51 -30.28
C THR A 302 2.80 11.51 -30.69
N GLY A 303 3.50 12.64 -30.51
CA GLY A 303 4.89 12.85 -30.90
C GLY A 303 5.06 13.42 -32.31
N GLN A 304 3.97 13.84 -32.97
CA GLN A 304 4.04 14.49 -34.28
C GLN A 304 4.47 15.94 -34.12
N GLU A 305 5.38 16.39 -34.98
CA GLU A 305 5.80 17.79 -35.04
C GLU A 305 4.63 18.69 -35.45
N VAL A 306 4.48 19.82 -34.77
CA VAL A 306 3.45 20.83 -35.02
C VAL A 306 4.12 22.15 -35.37
N GLU A 307 3.74 22.73 -36.51
CA GLU A 307 4.14 24.09 -36.89
C GLU A 307 3.35 25.11 -36.07
N LYS A 308 4.04 26.14 -35.59
CA LYS A 308 3.47 27.23 -34.77
C LYS A 308 3.55 28.56 -35.49
#